data_AF-A0A920KV75-F1
#
_entry.id   AF-A0A920KV75-F1
#
_cell.length_a   1.000
_cell.length_b   1.000
_cell.length_c   1.000
_cell.angle_alpha   90.00
_cell.angle_beta   90.00
_cell.angle_gamma   90.00
#
_symmetry.space_group_name_H-M   'P 1'
#
loop_
_entity.id
_entity.type
_entity.pdbx_description
1 polymer ?
#
loop_
_entity_poly.entity_id
_entity_poly.type
_entity_poly.pdbx_seq_one_letter_code
_entity_poly.pdbx_strand_id
1 'polypeptide(L)'
;MSKDISVLPETEGDTFRAGKDGFGFFDHFSKFSGLAVAQLYLFCAVVTGYEVISRYVFNAPTQWAFEVVMVLCATAWMISAGYITSHKRHIAITVFYIIATDNTRWWLDLLAYIVGILALWLLVDDTTIRALESVLMTERAGSAWNSPQPLILKSMLAIGAFIYLLQLLINLYRHFSSQIAKKVILGISALIIIRLLSVFFEHLTGSGVFASINGIYASVFSPFDPSLYVDMRDMDISIASLIIVALMLALMMTGMPLGVVTLFVSILSAVAYFGYGGLYLVSTNAFGLLEKYPLVAVPLFVLMASILERAGIAEDLFDAMSIFAGKFRGGVAIQTIAVAVVLAAMSGVMGGEIVMLGLVALPQLLRLGYDRKMSIGVICASGALATLIPPSIIMIIYGLSAQVAIGDLFMAGAVPGLMLATLMEFMSIRVNINPAMAPTAEEVAKARGKEMKMSKTKFYAVMLSIFLIFCVMGSIYAGIASVTEAAAVGVLGAMVVAALRNSFSWHLMQQALAGTMSTVGTIIWLILGAVAFVGIYNLIGGADFMRSLFSGLGLPALGIVFV
;
A
#
# COMPACT_ATOMS: atom_id res chain seq x y z
N MET A 1 42.23 17.16 -2.35
CA MET A 1 41.32 17.67 -3.38
C MET A 1 39.90 17.38 -2.90
N SER A 2 39.43 18.24 -2.00
CA SER A 2 38.16 18.13 -1.29
C SER A 2 37.27 19.28 -1.75
N LYS A 3 36.16 18.97 -2.43
CA LYS A 3 34.91 19.73 -2.49
C LYS A 3 34.00 19.07 -3.53
N ASP A 4 32.71 19.05 -3.22
CA ASP A 4 31.58 18.82 -4.12
C ASP A 4 31.26 17.37 -4.52
N ILE A 5 31.02 16.52 -3.51
CA ILE A 5 29.92 15.55 -3.62
C ILE A 5 28.77 16.21 -2.85
N SER A 6 27.87 16.85 -3.60
CA SER A 6 26.59 17.34 -3.08
C SER A 6 25.84 16.16 -2.48
N VAL A 7 25.93 16.10 -1.15
CA VAL A 7 25.00 15.41 -0.27
C VAL A 7 23.61 15.76 -0.77
N LEU A 8 22.87 14.76 -1.25
CA LEU A 8 21.43 14.85 -1.48
C LEU A 8 20.84 15.59 -0.28
N PRO A 9 19.96 16.58 -0.49
CA PRO A 9 19.48 17.41 0.59
C PRO A 9 19.01 16.48 1.71
N GLU A 10 19.58 16.69 2.89
CA GLU A 10 19.07 16.15 4.14
C GLU A 10 17.55 16.20 4.06
N THR A 11 16.88 15.06 4.16
CA THR A 11 15.44 15.02 4.41
C THR A 11 15.23 15.47 5.85
N GLU A 12 15.52 16.75 6.11
CA GLU A 12 14.97 17.53 7.21
C GLU A 12 13.51 17.13 7.32
N GLY A 13 13.10 16.67 8.49
CA GLY A 13 11.81 16.04 8.73
C GLY A 13 10.69 16.72 7.95
N ASP A 14 10.23 16.03 6.91
CA ASP A 14 9.18 16.34 5.93
C ASP A 14 8.18 17.39 6.44
N THR A 15 8.56 18.67 6.46
CA THR A 15 7.69 19.73 6.94
C THR A 15 6.66 19.95 5.85
N PHE A 16 5.50 19.32 5.99
CA PHE A 16 4.32 19.62 5.19
C PHE A 16 4.17 21.14 5.05
N ARG A 17 4.33 21.65 3.82
CA ARG A 17 4.06 23.05 3.49
C ARG A 17 2.70 23.10 2.82
N ALA A 18 1.69 23.49 3.60
CA ALA A 18 0.39 23.82 3.03
C ALA A 18 0.57 24.86 1.91
N GLY A 19 -0.23 24.75 0.85
CA GLY A 19 -0.25 25.77 -0.19
C GLY A 19 -0.52 27.14 0.44
N LYS A 20 0.19 28.18 -0.01
CA LYS A 20 -0.04 29.58 0.42
C LYS A 20 -1.32 30.18 -0.20
N ASP A 21 -2.14 29.35 -0.83
CA ASP A 21 -3.39 29.71 -1.50
C ASP A 21 -4.60 29.58 -0.56
N GLY A 22 -5.78 30.04 -1.02
CA GLY A 22 -7.02 29.96 -0.24
C GLY A 22 -7.48 28.53 0.11
N PHE A 23 -6.81 27.51 -0.41
CA PHE A 23 -7.06 26.09 -0.14
C PHE A 23 -6.17 25.51 0.98
N GLY A 24 -5.33 26.34 1.63
CA GLY A 24 -4.49 25.90 2.74
C GLY A 24 -5.27 25.26 3.90
N PHE A 25 -6.55 25.58 4.09
CA PHE A 25 -7.42 24.91 5.07
C PHE A 25 -7.60 23.42 4.76
N PHE A 26 -7.86 23.05 3.51
CA PHE A 26 -8.09 21.64 3.11
C PHE A 26 -6.83 20.81 3.27
N ASP A 27 -5.69 21.39 2.95
CA ASP A 27 -4.38 20.78 3.19
C ASP A 27 -4.17 20.49 4.70
N HIS A 28 -4.45 21.47 5.56
CA HIS A 28 -4.35 21.28 7.01
C HIS A 28 -5.36 20.26 7.53
N PHE A 29 -6.58 20.28 7.01
CA PHE A 29 -7.61 19.31 7.36
C PHE A 29 -7.20 17.89 6.95
N SER A 30 -6.74 17.69 5.72
CA SER A 30 -6.23 16.40 5.23
C SER A 30 -5.06 15.88 6.07
N LYS A 31 -4.15 16.77 6.49
CA LYS A 31 -3.05 16.39 7.38
C LYS A 31 -3.54 16.01 8.77
N PHE A 32 -4.38 16.84 9.36
CA PHE A 32 -4.93 16.61 10.68
C PHE A 32 -5.76 15.33 10.72
N SER A 33 -6.66 15.14 9.76
CA SER A 33 -7.52 13.98 9.65
C SER A 33 -6.69 12.71 9.50
N GLY A 34 -5.70 12.69 8.60
CA GLY A 34 -4.80 11.55 8.41
C GLY A 34 -4.04 11.15 9.69
N LEU A 35 -3.48 12.13 10.41
CA LEU A 35 -2.75 11.85 11.66
C LEU A 35 -3.68 11.48 12.82
N ALA A 36 -4.88 12.06 12.88
CA ALA A 36 -5.88 11.74 13.90
C ALA A 36 -6.40 10.32 13.72
N VAL A 37 -6.77 9.92 12.49
CA VAL A 37 -7.29 8.58 12.21
C VAL A 37 -6.22 7.50 12.28
N ALA A 38 -4.94 7.85 12.13
CA ALA A 38 -3.86 6.88 12.33
C ALA A 38 -3.89 6.27 13.74
N GLN A 39 -4.37 7.01 14.76
CA GLN A 39 -4.54 6.49 16.12
C GLN A 39 -5.52 5.31 16.19
N LEU A 40 -6.45 5.21 15.25
CA LEU A 40 -7.41 4.09 15.20
C LEU A 40 -6.70 2.75 15.05
N TYR A 41 -5.53 2.67 14.39
CA TYR A 41 -4.77 1.42 14.32
C TYR A 41 -4.26 0.94 15.68
N LEU A 42 -3.92 1.85 16.58
CA LEU A 42 -3.54 1.49 17.95
C LEU A 42 -4.75 0.90 18.69
N PHE A 43 -5.93 1.50 18.53
CA PHE A 43 -7.17 0.93 19.06
C PHE A 43 -7.49 -0.43 18.43
N CYS A 44 -7.28 -0.61 17.11
CA CYS A 44 -7.44 -1.91 16.46
C CYS A 44 -6.53 -2.97 17.05
N ALA A 45 -5.26 -2.64 17.33
CA ALA A 45 -4.31 -3.55 17.96
C ALA A 45 -4.76 -3.95 19.37
N VAL A 46 -5.26 -2.99 20.16
CA VAL A 46 -5.74 -3.24 21.53
C VAL A 46 -7.02 -4.09 21.53
N VAL A 47 -8.01 -3.76 20.69
CA VAL A 47 -9.28 -4.51 20.61
C VAL A 47 -9.06 -5.92 20.09
N THR A 48 -8.21 -6.08 19.06
CA THR A 48 -7.84 -7.42 18.57
C THR A 48 -7.02 -8.18 19.61
N GLY A 49 -6.12 -7.51 20.34
CA GLY A 49 -5.38 -8.12 21.44
C GLY A 49 -6.29 -8.60 22.57
N TYR A 50 -7.34 -7.83 22.89
CA TYR A 50 -8.40 -8.27 23.79
C TYR A 50 -9.11 -9.52 23.26
N GLU A 51 -9.47 -9.55 21.98
CA GLU A 51 -10.12 -10.73 21.37
C GLU A 51 -9.23 -11.97 21.48
N VAL A 52 -7.93 -11.83 21.21
CA VAL A 52 -6.94 -12.92 21.40
C VAL A 52 -6.98 -13.42 22.84
N ILE A 53 -6.89 -12.54 23.83
CA ILE A 53 -6.95 -12.94 25.24
C ILE A 53 -8.30 -13.60 25.57
N SER A 54 -9.41 -13.00 25.17
CA SER A 54 -10.76 -13.50 25.39
C SER A 54 -10.95 -14.90 24.82
N ARG A 55 -10.44 -15.12 23.60
CA ARG A 55 -10.54 -16.39 22.89
C ARG A 55 -9.65 -17.48 23.49
N TYR A 56 -8.36 -17.21 23.68
CA TYR A 56 -7.39 -18.24 24.09
C TYR A 56 -7.33 -18.45 25.61
N VAL A 57 -7.58 -17.42 26.41
CA VAL A 57 -7.51 -17.51 27.89
C VAL A 57 -8.88 -17.82 28.49
N PHE A 58 -9.93 -17.14 28.01
CA PHE A 58 -11.27 -17.25 28.60
C PHE A 58 -12.23 -18.12 27.78
N ASN A 59 -11.81 -18.64 26.62
CA ASN A 59 -12.63 -19.43 25.71
C ASN A 59 -13.96 -18.76 25.32
N ALA A 60 -13.93 -17.43 25.19
CA ALA A 60 -15.09 -16.57 24.94
C ALA A 60 -14.83 -15.64 23.74
N PRO A 61 -14.99 -16.11 22.49
CA PRO A 61 -14.78 -15.29 21.30
C PRO A 61 -15.84 -14.17 21.21
N THR A 62 -15.42 -12.96 20.82
CA THR A 62 -16.30 -11.78 20.84
C THR A 62 -16.55 -11.20 19.45
N GLN A 63 -17.79 -11.32 18.96
CA GLN A 63 -18.20 -10.80 17.66
C GLN A 63 -18.07 -9.28 17.54
N TRP A 64 -18.37 -8.56 18.63
CA TRP A 64 -18.28 -7.10 18.64
C TRP A 64 -16.86 -6.60 18.36
N ALA A 65 -15.82 -7.34 18.78
CA ALA A 65 -14.43 -6.93 18.55
C ALA A 65 -14.07 -6.99 17.06
N PHE A 66 -14.51 -8.03 16.35
CA PHE A 66 -14.30 -8.15 14.90
C PHE A 66 -14.94 -6.98 14.15
N GLU A 67 -16.21 -6.69 14.43
CA GLU A 67 -16.95 -5.63 13.72
C GLU A 67 -16.41 -4.23 14.03
N VAL A 68 -16.05 -3.97 15.29
CA VAL A 68 -15.43 -2.69 15.68
C VAL A 68 -14.11 -2.49 14.97
N VAL A 69 -13.22 -3.50 14.96
CA VAL A 69 -11.91 -3.39 14.32
C VAL A 69 -12.05 -3.14 12.81
N MET A 70 -12.99 -3.81 12.15
CA MET A 70 -13.32 -3.59 10.75
C MET A 70 -13.70 -2.13 10.46
N VAL A 71 -14.62 -1.59 11.26
CA VAL A 71 -15.07 -0.20 11.14
C VAL A 71 -13.92 0.78 11.38
N LEU A 72 -13.12 0.56 12.42
CA LEU A 72 -11.99 1.42 12.77
C LEU A 72 -10.94 1.45 11.65
N CYS A 73 -10.58 0.27 11.11
CA CYS A 73 -9.63 0.16 10.01
C CYS A 73 -10.15 0.82 8.73
N ALA A 74 -11.38 0.52 8.31
CA ALA A 74 -11.96 1.12 7.12
C ALA A 74 -12.08 2.64 7.23
N THR A 75 -12.45 3.15 8.41
CA THR A 75 -12.49 4.59 8.69
C THR A 75 -11.11 5.21 8.53
N ALA A 76 -10.07 4.59 9.10
CA ALA A 76 -8.69 5.06 8.95
C ALA A 76 -8.24 5.05 7.48
N TRP A 77 -8.54 3.99 6.74
CA TRP A 77 -8.20 3.89 5.32
C TRP A 77 -8.86 4.97 4.47
N MET A 78 -10.17 5.17 4.63
CA MET A 78 -10.92 6.07 3.77
C MET A 78 -10.64 7.54 4.07
N ILE A 79 -10.62 7.95 5.34
CA ILE A 79 -10.38 9.34 5.71
C ILE A 79 -8.95 9.80 5.38
N SER A 80 -7.99 8.86 5.37
CA SER A 80 -6.59 9.16 5.04
C SER A 80 -6.33 9.49 3.57
N ALA A 81 -7.30 9.31 2.67
CA ALA A 81 -7.16 9.53 1.22
C ALA A 81 -6.53 10.89 0.88
N GLY A 82 -6.98 11.96 1.55
CA GLY A 82 -6.45 13.32 1.37
C GLY A 82 -5.00 13.47 1.85
N TYR A 83 -4.63 12.81 2.95
CA TYR A 83 -3.27 12.85 3.49
C TYR A 83 -2.24 12.21 2.55
N ILE A 84 -2.58 11.06 1.97
CA ILE A 84 -1.69 10.30 1.10
C ILE A 84 -1.40 11.09 -0.18
N THR A 85 -2.46 11.67 -0.74
CA THR A 85 -2.44 12.42 -2.00
C THR A 85 -1.72 13.76 -1.87
N SER A 86 -1.83 14.43 -0.72
CA SER A 86 -1.07 15.65 -0.48
C SER A 86 0.44 15.42 -0.37
N HIS A 87 0.88 14.24 0.08
CA HIS A 87 2.29 13.90 0.23
C HIS A 87 2.90 13.26 -1.04
N LYS A 88 2.14 13.10 -2.12
CA LYS A 88 2.56 12.43 -3.38
C LYS A 88 3.18 11.04 -3.17
N ARG A 89 2.83 10.34 -2.08
CA ARG A 89 3.40 9.03 -1.74
C ARG A 89 2.65 7.90 -2.43
N HIS A 90 2.50 7.98 -3.74
CA HIS A 90 1.82 6.97 -4.53
C HIS A 90 2.81 5.95 -5.11
N ILE A 91 2.36 4.70 -5.25
CA ILE A 91 3.08 3.69 -6.01
C ILE A 91 2.78 3.94 -7.49
N ALA A 92 3.80 4.25 -8.27
CA ALA A 92 3.70 4.54 -9.70
C ALA A 92 4.88 3.94 -10.47
N ILE A 93 4.65 3.57 -11.72
CA ILE A 93 5.70 3.10 -12.64
C ILE A 93 6.18 4.32 -13.44
N THR A 94 7.37 4.82 -13.12
CA THR A 94 7.87 6.10 -13.63
C THR A 94 8.74 5.97 -14.89
N VAL A 95 8.61 4.88 -15.65
CA VAL A 95 9.47 4.57 -16.81
C VAL A 95 9.53 5.73 -17.80
N PHE A 96 8.38 6.19 -18.33
CA PHE A 96 8.39 7.34 -19.24
C PHE A 96 8.55 8.66 -18.51
N TYR A 97 8.08 8.76 -17.27
CA TYR A 97 8.18 9.98 -16.48
C TYR A 97 9.64 10.42 -16.22
N ILE A 98 10.52 9.46 -15.94
CA ILE A 98 11.95 9.74 -15.70
C ILE A 98 12.65 10.21 -16.98
N ILE A 99 12.33 9.57 -18.12
CA ILE A 99 12.94 9.86 -19.43
C ILE A 99 12.36 11.15 -20.06
N ALA A 100 11.14 11.53 -19.68
CA ALA A 100 10.43 12.69 -20.21
C ALA A 100 11.11 14.03 -19.90
N THR A 101 11.01 14.95 -20.87
CA THR A 101 11.36 16.37 -20.67
C THR A 101 10.36 17.05 -19.73
N ASP A 102 10.73 18.19 -19.13
CA ASP A 102 9.87 18.89 -18.16
C ASP A 102 8.50 19.27 -18.73
N ASN A 103 8.43 19.60 -20.02
CA ASN A 103 7.15 19.89 -20.70
C ASN A 103 6.30 18.62 -20.86
N THR A 104 6.92 17.49 -21.20
CA THR A 104 6.22 16.20 -21.28
C THR A 104 5.74 15.74 -19.91
N ARG A 105 6.55 15.91 -18.84
CA ARG A 105 6.13 15.62 -17.46
C ARG A 105 4.92 16.44 -17.04
N TRP A 106 4.86 17.71 -17.44
CA TRP A 106 3.71 18.57 -17.20
C TRP A 106 2.43 17.98 -17.81
N TRP A 107 2.48 17.53 -19.07
CA TRP A 107 1.33 16.87 -19.73
C TRP A 107 0.96 15.53 -19.10
N LEU A 108 1.95 14.74 -18.68
CA LEU A 108 1.71 13.47 -17.99
C LEU A 108 1.03 13.69 -16.64
N ASP A 109 1.47 14.69 -15.87
CA ASP A 109 0.82 15.09 -14.61
C ASP A 109 -0.61 15.60 -14.85
N LEU A 110 -0.84 16.39 -15.89
CA LEU A 110 -2.18 16.84 -16.26
C LEU A 110 -3.11 15.67 -16.60
N LEU A 111 -2.63 14.74 -17.42
CA LEU A 111 -3.37 13.52 -17.78
C LEU A 111 -3.68 12.69 -16.52
N ALA A 112 -2.72 12.57 -15.60
CA ALA A 112 -2.90 11.91 -14.31
C ALA A 112 -4.05 12.50 -13.50
N TYR A 113 -4.08 13.83 -13.38
CA TYR A 113 -5.13 14.51 -12.65
C TYR A 113 -6.50 14.34 -13.32
N ILE A 114 -6.59 14.49 -14.64
CA ILE A 114 -7.85 14.35 -15.37
C ILE A 114 -8.41 12.94 -15.23
N VAL A 115 -7.59 11.92 -15.48
CA VAL A 115 -7.97 10.50 -15.36
C VAL A 115 -8.41 10.18 -13.93
N GLY A 116 -7.66 10.67 -12.93
CA GLY A 116 -8.01 10.46 -11.52
C GLY A 116 -9.28 11.16 -11.08
N ILE A 117 -9.49 12.41 -11.50
CA ILE A 117 -10.72 13.16 -11.20
C ILE A 117 -11.93 12.47 -11.83
N LEU A 118 -11.83 12.03 -13.09
CA LEU A 118 -12.92 11.34 -13.77
C LEU A 118 -13.26 10.01 -13.07
N ALA A 119 -12.25 9.18 -12.78
CA ALA A 119 -12.46 7.90 -12.10
C ALA A 119 -13.09 8.08 -10.72
N LEU A 120 -12.58 9.01 -9.90
CA LEU A 120 -13.10 9.26 -8.56
C LEU A 120 -14.46 9.94 -8.59
N TRP A 121 -14.71 10.84 -9.55
CA TRP A 121 -16.03 11.46 -9.68
C TRP A 121 -17.12 10.42 -9.94
N LEU A 122 -16.90 9.50 -10.89
CA LEU A 122 -17.85 8.42 -11.19
C LEU A 122 -18.01 7.45 -10.01
N LEU A 123 -16.93 7.15 -9.29
CA LEU A 123 -17.01 6.32 -8.08
C LEU A 123 -17.81 7.02 -6.97
N VAL A 124 -17.60 8.33 -6.76
CA VAL A 124 -18.29 9.09 -5.72
C VAL A 124 -19.79 9.25 -6.05
N ASP A 125 -20.14 9.46 -7.30
CA ASP A 125 -21.55 9.58 -7.74
C ASP A 125 -22.35 8.33 -7.34
N ASP A 126 -21.85 7.13 -7.65
CA ASP A 126 -22.52 5.87 -7.29
C ASP A 126 -22.41 5.54 -5.79
N THR A 127 -21.22 5.66 -5.18
CA THR A 127 -21.03 5.32 -3.75
C THR A 127 -21.83 6.22 -2.81
N THR A 128 -22.11 7.47 -3.20
CA THR A 128 -22.95 8.39 -2.42
C THR A 128 -24.38 7.89 -2.32
N ILE A 129 -24.97 7.45 -3.43
CA ILE A 129 -26.33 6.88 -3.45
C ILE A 129 -26.40 5.67 -2.54
N ARG A 130 -25.42 4.78 -2.63
CA ARG A 130 -25.37 3.56 -1.83
C ARG A 130 -25.17 3.82 -0.34
N ALA A 131 -24.35 4.80 0.00
CA ALA A 131 -24.19 5.25 1.38
C ALA A 131 -25.52 5.79 1.93
N LEU A 132 -26.24 6.59 1.14
CA LEU A 132 -27.54 7.14 1.52
C LEU A 132 -28.60 6.06 1.70
N GLU A 133 -28.75 5.14 0.75
CA GLU A 133 -29.68 4.01 0.86
C GLU A 133 -29.40 3.20 2.14
N SER A 134 -28.13 2.93 2.42
CA SER A 134 -27.70 2.22 3.62
C SER A 134 -28.04 2.96 4.91
N VAL A 135 -27.87 4.29 4.94
CA VAL A 135 -28.26 5.15 6.07
C VAL A 135 -29.77 5.18 6.25
N LEU A 136 -30.54 5.33 5.17
CA LEU A 136 -32.00 5.35 5.19
C LEU A 136 -32.59 4.02 5.66
N MET A 137 -32.01 2.90 5.23
CA MET A 137 -32.40 1.56 5.67
C MET A 137 -31.89 1.21 7.08
N THR A 138 -31.03 2.04 7.67
CA THR A 138 -30.27 1.72 8.90
C THR A 138 -29.67 0.32 8.79
N GLU A 139 -28.88 0.10 7.74
CA GLU A 139 -28.33 -1.22 7.42
C GLU A 139 -27.44 -1.74 8.55
N ARG A 140 -27.65 -3.00 8.93
CA ARG A 140 -26.90 -3.67 9.98
C ARG A 140 -26.33 -4.99 9.46
N ALA A 141 -25.27 -5.46 10.12
CA ALA A 141 -24.53 -6.66 9.71
C ALA A 141 -25.35 -7.95 9.75
N GLY A 142 -26.46 -8.00 10.50
CA GLY A 142 -27.25 -9.23 10.66
C GLY A 142 -26.57 -10.31 11.49
N SER A 143 -25.44 -10.00 12.13
CA SER A 143 -24.74 -10.86 13.08
C SER A 143 -25.43 -10.88 14.46
N ALA A 144 -24.93 -11.70 15.39
CA ALA A 144 -25.41 -11.71 16.78
C ALA A 144 -25.22 -10.36 17.51
N TRP A 145 -24.20 -9.59 17.13
CA TRP A 145 -23.98 -8.23 17.65
C TRP A 145 -24.78 -7.18 16.87
N ASN A 146 -25.05 -7.45 15.59
CA ASN A 146 -25.89 -6.67 14.69
C ASN A 146 -25.51 -5.18 14.66
N SER A 147 -24.21 -4.87 14.53
CA SER A 147 -23.76 -3.48 14.45
C SER A 147 -24.11 -2.83 13.10
N PRO A 148 -24.10 -1.49 13.02
CA PRO A 148 -24.24 -0.76 11.76
C PRO A 148 -22.95 -0.78 10.92
N GLN A 149 -22.16 -1.88 10.96
CA GLN A 149 -20.92 -1.99 10.19
C GLN A 149 -21.13 -1.70 8.69
N PRO A 150 -22.07 -2.34 7.96
CA PRO A 150 -22.23 -2.11 6.52
C PRO A 150 -22.52 -0.63 6.21
N LEU A 151 -23.36 0.01 7.04
CA LEU A 151 -23.67 1.44 6.94
C LEU A 151 -22.43 2.31 7.09
N ILE A 152 -21.62 2.06 8.10
CA ILE A 152 -20.41 2.84 8.32
C ILE A 152 -19.41 2.61 7.18
N LEU A 153 -19.23 1.38 6.73
CA LEU A 153 -18.30 1.05 5.64
C LEU A 153 -18.69 1.72 4.31
N LYS A 154 -19.96 1.67 3.90
CA LYS A 154 -20.45 2.37 2.69
C LYS A 154 -20.30 3.88 2.80
N SER A 155 -20.64 4.44 3.96
CA SER A 155 -20.51 5.87 4.23
C SER A 155 -19.05 6.33 4.20
N MET A 156 -18.14 5.58 4.83
CA MET A 156 -16.72 5.90 4.83
C MET A 156 -16.13 5.80 3.43
N LEU A 157 -16.52 4.82 2.62
CA LEU A 157 -16.09 4.72 1.22
C LEU A 157 -16.45 5.98 0.42
N ALA A 158 -17.71 6.43 0.51
CA ALA A 158 -18.17 7.65 -0.16
C ALA A 158 -17.41 8.90 0.33
N ILE A 159 -17.25 9.05 1.64
CA ILE A 159 -16.51 10.18 2.24
C ILE A 159 -15.04 10.17 1.82
N GLY A 160 -14.38 9.01 1.86
CA GLY A 160 -12.97 8.88 1.49
C GLY A 160 -12.72 9.16 0.02
N ALA A 161 -13.58 8.61 -0.87
CA ALA A 161 -13.53 8.89 -2.29
C ALA A 161 -13.77 10.38 -2.60
N PHE A 162 -14.69 11.02 -1.87
CA PHE A 162 -14.93 12.46 -1.99
C PHE A 162 -13.74 13.31 -1.53
N ILE A 163 -13.12 12.98 -0.40
CA ILE A 163 -11.90 13.66 0.09
C ILE A 163 -10.76 13.50 -0.93
N TYR A 164 -10.60 12.30 -1.51
CA TYR A 164 -9.62 12.07 -2.58
C TYR A 164 -9.93 12.97 -3.79
N LEU A 165 -11.16 12.94 -4.30
CA LEU A 165 -11.59 13.75 -5.43
C LEU A 165 -11.30 15.24 -5.19
N LEU A 166 -11.64 15.75 -4.00
CA LEU A 166 -11.39 17.13 -3.63
C LEU A 166 -9.89 17.48 -3.65
N GLN A 167 -9.03 16.60 -3.11
CA GLN A 167 -7.58 16.83 -3.14
C GLN A 167 -7.03 16.81 -4.58
N LEU A 168 -7.55 15.95 -5.47
CA LEU A 168 -7.15 15.98 -6.89
C LEU A 168 -7.60 17.25 -7.61
N LEU A 169 -8.81 17.76 -7.33
CA LEU A 169 -9.29 19.03 -7.88
C LEU A 169 -8.40 20.20 -7.42
N ILE A 170 -7.99 20.22 -6.16
CA ILE A 170 -7.04 21.22 -5.61
C ILE A 170 -5.66 21.08 -6.29
N ASN A 171 -5.16 19.85 -6.46
CA ASN A 171 -3.89 19.61 -7.11
C ASN A 171 -3.92 20.05 -8.60
N LEU A 172 -5.03 19.81 -9.30
CA LEU A 172 -5.24 20.29 -10.67
C LEU A 172 -5.28 21.82 -10.74
N TYR A 173 -5.98 22.49 -9.80
CA TYR A 173 -5.99 23.95 -9.70
C TYR A 173 -4.57 24.53 -9.53
N ARG A 174 -3.74 23.87 -8.71
CA ARG A 174 -2.35 24.28 -8.46
C ARG A 174 -1.41 23.99 -9.63
N HIS A 175 -1.76 23.05 -10.49
CA HIS A 175 -0.96 22.67 -11.65
C HIS A 175 -0.88 23.79 -12.71
N PHE A 176 -1.92 24.61 -12.82
CA PHE A 176 -1.95 25.75 -13.74
C PHE A 176 -1.46 27.05 -13.08
N SER A 177 -0.62 27.81 -13.79
CA SER A 177 -0.17 29.14 -13.35
C SER A 177 -1.10 30.28 -13.79
N SER A 178 -1.78 30.12 -14.93
CA SER A 178 -2.69 31.13 -15.50
C SER A 178 -3.96 31.33 -14.69
N GLN A 179 -4.32 32.59 -14.43
CA GLN A 179 -5.54 32.96 -13.71
C GLN A 179 -6.83 32.54 -14.43
N ILE A 180 -6.81 32.53 -15.77
CA ILE A 180 -7.97 32.11 -16.57
C ILE A 180 -8.19 30.60 -16.41
N ALA A 181 -7.12 29.81 -16.58
CA ALA A 181 -7.17 28.36 -16.40
C ALA A 181 -7.64 27.97 -14.99
N LYS A 182 -7.14 28.67 -13.97
CA LYS A 182 -7.60 28.52 -12.58
C LYS A 182 -9.10 28.77 -12.41
N LYS A 183 -9.66 29.81 -13.03
CA LYS A 183 -11.10 30.08 -12.99
C LYS A 183 -11.92 29.01 -13.71
N VAL A 184 -11.43 28.49 -14.84
CA VAL A 184 -12.08 27.39 -15.56
C VAL A 184 -12.12 26.13 -14.70
N ILE A 185 -10.99 25.76 -14.06
CA ILE A 185 -10.91 24.60 -13.17
C ILE A 185 -11.82 24.76 -11.96
N LEU A 186 -11.91 25.95 -11.38
CA LEU A 186 -12.86 26.24 -10.30
C LEU A 186 -14.31 26.08 -10.78
N GLY A 187 -14.64 26.52 -11.99
CA GLY A 187 -15.94 26.31 -12.60
C GLY A 187 -16.28 24.82 -12.78
N ILE A 188 -15.36 24.03 -13.33
CA ILE A 188 -15.52 22.58 -13.49
C ILE A 188 -15.67 21.89 -12.12
N SER A 189 -14.83 22.27 -11.16
CA SER A 189 -14.89 21.74 -9.78
C SER A 189 -16.23 22.07 -9.12
N ALA A 190 -16.75 23.28 -9.33
CA ALA A 190 -18.06 23.68 -8.82
C ALA A 190 -19.18 22.86 -9.46
N LEU A 191 -19.14 22.60 -10.77
CA LEU A 191 -20.12 21.73 -11.45
C LEU A 191 -20.10 20.30 -10.88
N ILE A 192 -18.91 19.73 -10.66
CA ILE A 192 -18.78 18.40 -10.03
C ILE A 192 -19.40 18.40 -8.63
N ILE A 193 -19.09 19.40 -7.80
CA ILE A 193 -19.62 19.49 -6.43
C ILE A 193 -21.14 19.72 -6.45
N ILE A 194 -21.64 20.58 -7.35
CA ILE A 194 -23.09 20.83 -7.50
C ILE A 194 -23.80 19.53 -7.88
N ARG A 195 -23.25 18.74 -8.80
CA ARG A 195 -23.80 17.42 -9.18
C ARG A 195 -23.87 16.48 -7.98
N LEU A 196 -22.78 16.36 -7.22
CA LEU A 196 -22.75 15.46 -6.05
C LEU A 196 -23.74 15.90 -4.97
N LEU A 197 -23.86 17.21 -4.73
CA LEU A 197 -24.85 17.75 -3.81
C LEU A 197 -26.27 17.54 -4.32
N SER A 198 -26.54 17.75 -5.62
CA SER A 198 -27.88 17.54 -6.17
C SER A 198 -28.30 16.08 -6.09
N VAL A 199 -27.42 15.13 -6.40
CA VAL A 199 -27.68 13.69 -6.22
C VAL A 199 -27.98 13.37 -4.75
N PHE A 200 -27.17 13.91 -3.83
CA PHE A 200 -27.36 13.70 -2.39
C PHE A 200 -28.72 14.23 -1.90
N PHE A 201 -29.08 15.46 -2.25
CA PHE A 201 -30.33 16.08 -1.82
C PHE A 201 -31.57 15.53 -2.53
N GLU A 202 -31.48 15.16 -3.81
CA GLU A 202 -32.58 14.51 -4.52
C GLU A 202 -32.95 13.19 -3.83
N HIS A 203 -31.96 12.38 -3.46
CA HIS A 203 -32.23 11.09 -2.82
C HIS A 203 -32.80 11.25 -1.39
N LEU A 204 -32.50 12.35 -0.69
CA LEU A 204 -33.05 12.63 0.64
C LEU A 204 -34.44 13.29 0.61
N THR A 205 -34.69 14.19 -0.34
CA THR A 205 -35.90 15.05 -0.37
C THR A 205 -36.93 14.60 -1.42
N GLY A 206 -36.55 13.68 -2.31
CA GLY A 206 -37.37 13.25 -3.43
C GLY A 206 -37.38 14.28 -4.58
N SER A 207 -38.45 14.27 -5.38
CA SER A 207 -38.58 15.10 -6.58
C SER A 207 -38.76 16.59 -6.23
N GLY A 208 -37.87 17.42 -6.78
CA GLY A 208 -37.82 18.86 -6.53
C GLY A 208 -36.78 19.56 -7.41
N VAL A 209 -36.28 20.73 -6.96
CA VAL A 209 -35.28 21.52 -7.70
C VAL A 209 -34.02 20.71 -8.03
N PHE A 210 -33.63 19.79 -7.14
CA PHE A 210 -32.46 18.91 -7.33
C PHE A 210 -32.66 17.86 -8.43
N ALA A 211 -33.86 17.33 -8.59
CA ALA A 211 -34.22 16.44 -9.71
C ALA A 211 -34.16 17.18 -11.05
N SER A 212 -34.62 18.44 -11.09
CA SER A 212 -34.48 19.29 -12.28
C SER A 212 -33.02 19.57 -12.62
N ILE A 213 -32.18 19.85 -11.62
CA ILE A 213 -30.74 20.01 -11.82
C ILE A 213 -30.14 18.71 -12.37
N ASN A 214 -30.44 17.56 -11.76
CA ASN A 214 -29.94 16.27 -12.23
C ASN A 214 -30.44 15.89 -13.63
N GLY A 215 -31.66 16.30 -14.00
CA GLY A 215 -32.17 16.21 -15.37
C GLY A 215 -31.39 17.07 -16.36
N ILE A 216 -30.96 18.28 -15.97
CA ILE A 216 -30.07 19.12 -16.79
C ILE A 216 -28.72 18.42 -16.98
N TYR A 217 -28.11 17.91 -15.91
CA TYR A 217 -26.86 17.13 -16.01
C TYR A 217 -27.06 15.92 -16.94
N ALA A 218 -28.12 15.13 -16.75
CA ALA A 218 -28.40 13.99 -17.63
C ALA A 218 -28.55 14.42 -19.09
N SER A 219 -29.23 15.54 -19.39
CA SER A 219 -29.38 16.01 -20.77
C SER A 219 -28.08 16.52 -21.40
N VAL A 220 -27.19 17.13 -20.60
CA VAL A 220 -25.89 17.65 -21.06
C VAL A 220 -24.89 16.51 -21.28
N PHE A 221 -24.91 15.48 -20.43
CA PHE A 221 -23.97 14.37 -20.47
C PHE A 221 -24.48 13.14 -21.24
N SER A 222 -25.77 13.03 -21.52
CA SER A 222 -26.34 11.95 -22.34
C SER A 222 -25.69 11.82 -23.73
N PRO A 223 -25.33 12.91 -24.43
CA PRO A 223 -24.56 12.80 -25.69
C PRO A 223 -23.13 12.29 -25.50
N PHE A 224 -22.59 12.26 -24.29
CA PHE A 224 -21.24 11.81 -23.98
C PHE A 224 -21.22 10.45 -23.27
N ASP A 225 -22.33 9.72 -23.29
CA ASP A 225 -22.41 8.37 -22.73
C ASP A 225 -21.41 7.44 -23.46
N PRO A 226 -20.37 6.94 -22.77
CA PRO A 226 -19.37 6.08 -23.41
C PRO A 226 -19.98 4.80 -23.98
N SER A 227 -21.10 4.33 -23.43
CA SER A 227 -21.81 3.14 -23.94
C SER A 227 -22.45 3.35 -25.31
N LEU A 228 -22.66 4.59 -25.74
CA LEU A 228 -23.12 4.91 -27.10
C LEU A 228 -22.01 4.87 -28.15
N TYR A 229 -20.74 5.00 -27.73
CA TYR A 229 -19.59 5.09 -28.63
C TYR A 229 -18.71 3.85 -28.63
N VAL A 230 -18.65 3.14 -27.50
CA VAL A 230 -17.82 1.97 -27.28
C VAL A 230 -18.68 0.91 -26.59
N ASP A 231 -19.45 0.17 -27.37
CA ASP A 231 -20.13 -1.04 -26.90
C ASP A 231 -19.21 -2.24 -27.16
N MET A 232 -18.61 -2.78 -26.10
CA MET A 232 -17.73 -3.94 -26.18
C MET A 232 -18.47 -5.27 -26.03
N ARG A 233 -19.81 -5.25 -25.90
CA ARG A 233 -20.62 -6.46 -25.71
C ARG A 233 -20.51 -7.45 -26.87
N ASP A 234 -20.34 -6.93 -28.08
CA ASP A 234 -20.21 -7.73 -29.30
C ASP A 234 -18.74 -8.07 -29.67
N MET A 235 -17.76 -7.57 -28.90
CA MET A 235 -16.34 -7.83 -29.15
C MET A 235 -15.89 -9.16 -28.56
N ASP A 236 -15.08 -9.89 -29.32
CA ASP A 236 -14.44 -11.11 -28.82
C ASP A 236 -13.58 -10.81 -27.58
N ILE A 237 -13.68 -11.68 -26.58
CA ILE A 237 -13.05 -11.49 -25.27
C ILE A 237 -11.53 -11.44 -25.36
N SER A 238 -10.95 -12.09 -26.36
CA SER A 238 -9.52 -12.07 -26.64
C SER A 238 -9.04 -10.65 -27.00
N ILE A 239 -9.77 -9.99 -27.91
CA ILE A 239 -9.45 -8.63 -28.37
C ILE A 239 -9.70 -7.63 -27.25
N ALA A 240 -10.82 -7.78 -26.55
CA ALA A 240 -11.13 -6.90 -25.42
C ALA A 240 -10.09 -7.02 -24.30
N SER A 241 -9.67 -8.23 -23.94
CA SER A 241 -8.60 -8.46 -22.97
C SER A 241 -7.29 -7.80 -23.39
N LEU A 242 -6.93 -7.90 -24.68
CA LEU A 242 -5.72 -7.27 -25.22
C LEU A 242 -5.80 -5.74 -25.15
N ILE A 243 -6.95 -5.14 -25.49
CA ILE A 243 -7.18 -3.69 -25.39
C ILE A 243 -7.09 -3.23 -23.93
N ILE A 244 -7.75 -3.94 -23.01
CA ILE A 244 -7.76 -3.62 -21.58
C ILE A 244 -6.34 -3.67 -21.01
N VAL A 245 -5.59 -4.74 -21.28
CA VAL A 245 -4.21 -4.89 -20.80
C VAL A 245 -3.29 -3.85 -21.44
N ALA A 246 -3.41 -3.61 -22.75
CA ALA A 246 -2.61 -2.61 -23.44
C ALA A 246 -2.88 -1.20 -22.90
N LEU A 247 -4.15 -0.85 -22.67
CA LEU A 247 -4.54 0.42 -22.07
C LEU A 247 -4.01 0.54 -20.65
N MET A 248 -4.16 -0.50 -19.82
CA MET A 248 -3.65 -0.51 -18.45
C MET A 248 -2.13 -0.32 -18.42
N LEU A 249 -1.38 -1.06 -19.24
CA LEU A 249 0.08 -0.92 -19.34
C LEU A 249 0.48 0.48 -19.84
N ALA A 250 -0.18 0.99 -20.88
CA ALA A 250 0.11 2.31 -21.42
C ALA A 250 -0.08 3.40 -20.35
N LEU A 251 -1.20 3.36 -19.62
CA LEU A 251 -1.48 4.30 -18.53
C LEU A 251 -0.51 4.11 -17.37
N MET A 252 -0.15 2.88 -16.99
CA MET A 252 0.82 2.62 -15.91
C MET A 252 2.19 3.25 -16.20
N MET A 253 2.65 3.19 -17.45
CA MET A 253 3.97 3.73 -17.84
C MET A 253 4.06 5.26 -17.79
N THR A 254 2.93 5.97 -17.71
CA THR A 254 2.89 7.45 -17.63
C THR A 254 3.37 8.02 -16.29
N GLY A 255 3.53 7.20 -15.26
CA GLY A 255 3.86 7.66 -13.90
C GLY A 255 2.65 7.99 -13.02
N MET A 256 1.44 7.68 -13.48
CA MET A 256 0.21 7.81 -12.68
C MET A 256 0.19 6.87 -11.46
N PRO A 257 -0.49 7.26 -10.36
CA PRO A 257 -0.79 6.34 -9.25
C PRO A 257 -1.48 5.06 -9.73
N LEU A 258 -0.95 3.90 -9.38
CA LEU A 258 -1.44 2.62 -9.89
C LEU A 258 -2.90 2.33 -9.53
N GLY A 259 -3.34 2.76 -8.33
CA GLY A 259 -4.73 2.63 -7.90
C GLY A 259 -5.71 3.43 -8.76
N VAL A 260 -5.30 4.62 -9.21
CA VAL A 260 -6.11 5.45 -10.12
C VAL A 260 -6.21 4.80 -11.49
N VAL A 261 -5.09 4.27 -12.01
CA VAL A 261 -5.08 3.61 -13.32
C VAL A 261 -5.98 2.38 -13.33
N THR A 262 -5.84 1.50 -12.35
CA THR A 262 -6.66 0.29 -12.23
C THR A 262 -8.14 0.61 -12.01
N LEU A 263 -8.46 1.60 -11.18
CA LEU A 263 -9.83 2.08 -10.99
C LEU A 263 -10.43 2.67 -12.28
N PHE A 264 -9.68 3.51 -13.00
CA PHE A 264 -10.15 4.11 -14.25
C PHE A 264 -10.41 3.05 -15.32
N VAL A 265 -9.47 2.11 -15.51
CA VAL A 265 -9.65 0.99 -16.44
C VAL A 265 -10.85 0.14 -16.03
N SER A 266 -11.03 -0.14 -14.73
CA SER A 266 -12.20 -0.84 -14.21
C SER A 266 -13.51 -0.13 -14.56
N ILE A 267 -13.58 1.18 -14.37
CA ILE A 267 -14.78 1.98 -14.67
C ILE A 267 -15.05 2.00 -16.17
N LEU A 268 -14.01 2.20 -16.99
CA LEU A 268 -14.15 2.21 -18.43
C LEU A 268 -14.64 0.86 -18.95
N SER A 269 -14.07 -0.25 -18.47
CA SER A 269 -14.53 -1.60 -18.80
C SER A 269 -15.96 -1.85 -18.31
N ALA A 270 -16.32 -1.38 -17.12
CA ALA A 270 -17.67 -1.53 -16.59
C ALA A 270 -18.71 -0.79 -17.44
N VAL A 271 -18.40 0.44 -17.86
CA VAL A 271 -19.30 1.22 -18.73
C VAL A 271 -19.36 0.66 -20.14
N ALA A 272 -18.23 0.21 -20.71
CA ALA A 272 -18.18 -0.35 -22.06
C ALA A 272 -18.94 -1.68 -22.20
N TYR A 273 -19.02 -2.49 -21.14
CA TYR A 273 -19.71 -3.79 -21.15
C TYR A 273 -21.12 -3.75 -20.55
N PHE A 274 -21.33 -2.98 -19.49
CA PHE A 274 -22.59 -2.99 -18.73
C PHE A 274 -23.33 -1.65 -18.79
N GLY A 275 -22.82 -0.67 -19.54
CA GLY A 275 -23.34 0.70 -19.55
C GLY A 275 -23.15 1.39 -18.21
N TYR A 276 -23.84 2.51 -17.98
CA TYR A 276 -23.76 3.23 -16.70
C TYR A 276 -24.14 2.36 -15.47
N GLY A 277 -25.00 1.34 -15.66
CA GLY A 277 -25.32 0.36 -14.60
C GLY A 277 -24.11 -0.46 -14.11
N GLY A 278 -23.04 -0.53 -14.89
CA GLY A 278 -21.78 -1.16 -14.50
C GLY A 278 -21.05 -0.46 -13.36
N LEU A 279 -21.30 0.84 -13.12
CA LEU A 279 -20.69 1.58 -11.99
C LEU A 279 -21.07 0.95 -10.64
N TYR A 280 -22.28 0.41 -10.54
CA TYR A 280 -22.73 -0.33 -9.36
C TYR A 280 -21.83 -1.54 -9.04
N LEU A 281 -21.29 -2.21 -10.06
CA LEU A 281 -20.38 -3.35 -9.86
C LEU A 281 -19.03 -2.86 -9.32
N VAL A 282 -18.50 -1.77 -9.85
CA VAL A 282 -17.23 -1.16 -9.40
C VAL A 282 -17.31 -0.78 -7.93
N SER A 283 -18.35 -0.05 -7.54
CA SER A 283 -18.55 0.34 -6.14
C SER A 283 -18.84 -0.86 -5.24
N THR A 284 -19.47 -1.93 -5.75
CA THR A 284 -19.78 -3.14 -4.96
C THR A 284 -18.53 -3.91 -4.64
N ASN A 285 -17.63 -4.03 -5.62
CA ASN A 285 -16.32 -4.64 -5.42
C ASN A 285 -15.47 -3.79 -4.46
N ALA A 286 -15.50 -2.46 -4.59
CA ALA A 286 -14.80 -1.55 -3.68
C ALA A 286 -15.31 -1.67 -2.23
N PHE A 287 -16.63 -1.75 -2.03
CA PHE A 287 -17.24 -1.99 -0.72
C PHE A 287 -16.89 -3.37 -0.17
N GLY A 288 -17.01 -4.42 -0.98
CA GLY A 288 -16.72 -5.80 -0.57
C GLY A 288 -15.26 -6.01 -0.15
N LEU A 289 -14.32 -5.18 -0.62
CA LEU A 289 -12.94 -5.15 -0.13
C LEU A 289 -12.87 -4.67 1.34
N LEU A 290 -13.63 -3.62 1.70
CA LEU A 290 -13.67 -3.08 3.06
C LEU A 290 -14.28 -4.05 4.06
N GLU A 291 -15.01 -5.07 3.60
CA GLU A 291 -15.58 -6.14 4.42
C GLU A 291 -14.62 -7.33 4.65
N LYS A 292 -13.43 -7.34 4.05
CA LYS A 292 -12.46 -8.43 4.22
C LYS A 292 -11.64 -8.28 5.51
N TYR A 293 -12.01 -9.04 6.53
CA TYR A 293 -11.27 -9.08 7.81
C TYR A 293 -9.75 -9.31 7.71
N PRO A 294 -9.22 -10.16 6.80
CA PRO A 294 -7.77 -10.33 6.70
C PRO A 294 -7.02 -9.06 6.27
N LEU A 295 -7.70 -8.08 5.66
CA LEU A 295 -7.08 -6.81 5.27
C LEU A 295 -6.67 -5.96 6.48
N VAL A 296 -7.27 -6.19 7.66
CA VAL A 296 -6.89 -5.58 8.94
C VAL A 296 -5.46 -5.95 9.35
N ALA A 297 -4.95 -7.12 8.95
CA ALA A 297 -3.59 -7.52 9.25
C ALA A 297 -2.54 -6.60 8.61
N VAL A 298 -2.85 -6.00 7.45
CA VAL A 298 -1.92 -5.13 6.71
C VAL A 298 -1.45 -3.93 7.55
N PRO A 299 -2.35 -3.05 8.06
CA PRO A 299 -1.90 -1.94 8.89
C PRO A 299 -1.23 -2.36 10.19
N LEU A 300 -1.63 -3.49 10.78
CA LEU A 300 -1.03 -3.96 12.02
C LEU A 300 0.40 -4.46 11.80
N PHE A 301 0.68 -5.20 10.72
CA PHE A 301 2.06 -5.58 10.38
C PHE A 301 2.93 -4.38 10.02
N VAL A 302 2.40 -3.44 9.22
CA VAL A 302 3.12 -2.20 8.91
C VAL A 302 3.40 -1.40 10.18
N LEU A 303 2.45 -1.35 11.13
CA LEU A 303 2.63 -0.66 12.40
C LEU A 303 3.70 -1.34 13.27
N MET A 304 3.65 -2.66 13.40
CA MET A 304 4.68 -3.45 14.09
C MET A 304 6.06 -3.14 13.51
N ALA A 305 6.21 -3.22 12.18
CA ALA A 305 7.44 -2.92 11.47
C ALA A 305 7.92 -1.49 11.75
N SER A 306 7.03 -0.51 11.60
CA SER A 306 7.37 0.90 11.79
C SER A 306 7.79 1.21 13.22
N ILE A 307 7.18 0.55 14.22
CA ILE A 307 7.60 0.65 15.63
C ILE A 307 9.02 0.10 15.79
N LEU A 308 9.32 -1.10 15.27
CA LEU A 308 10.64 -1.72 15.41
C LEU A 308 11.74 -0.94 14.66
N GLU A 309 11.46 -0.48 13.44
CA GLU A 309 12.37 0.33 12.64
C GLU A 309 12.70 1.66 13.33
N ARG A 310 11.68 2.40 13.80
CA ARG A 310 11.88 3.68 14.51
C ARG A 310 12.47 3.50 15.91
N ALA A 311 12.24 2.35 16.51
CA ALA A 311 12.94 1.94 17.71
C ALA A 311 14.39 1.55 17.41
N GLY A 312 14.94 1.75 16.21
CA GLY A 312 16.36 1.53 15.90
C GLY A 312 16.80 0.07 15.98
N ILE A 313 15.86 -0.88 15.94
CA ILE A 313 16.17 -2.32 15.98
C ILE A 313 16.95 -2.74 14.73
N ALA A 314 16.64 -2.14 13.58
CA ALA A 314 17.33 -2.41 12.33
C ALA A 314 18.83 -2.09 12.38
N GLU A 315 19.18 -0.92 12.92
CA GLU A 315 20.58 -0.49 13.13
C GLU A 315 21.28 -1.43 14.13
N ASP A 316 20.60 -1.77 15.22
CA ASP A 316 21.16 -2.68 16.24
C ASP A 316 21.36 -4.10 15.70
N LEU A 317 20.46 -4.59 14.83
CA LEU A 317 20.58 -5.87 14.16
C LEU A 317 21.79 -5.88 13.21
N PHE A 318 21.99 -4.79 12.47
CA PHE A 318 23.16 -4.62 11.62
C PHE A 318 24.45 -4.59 12.45
N ASP A 319 24.47 -3.82 13.54
CA ASP A 319 25.60 -3.77 14.49
C ASP A 319 25.91 -5.16 15.07
N ALA A 320 24.88 -5.90 15.51
CA ALA A 320 25.00 -7.23 16.10
C ALA A 320 25.61 -8.25 15.12
N MET A 321 25.09 -8.29 13.90
CA MET A 321 25.54 -9.22 12.87
C MET A 321 26.96 -8.89 12.41
N SER A 322 27.34 -7.62 12.47
CA SER A 322 28.69 -7.17 12.16
C SER A 322 29.76 -7.62 13.17
N ILE A 323 29.37 -7.93 14.42
CA ILE A 323 30.27 -8.52 15.45
C ILE A 323 30.52 -10.00 15.15
N PHE A 324 29.53 -10.69 14.60
CA PHE A 324 29.63 -12.08 14.14
C PHE A 324 30.43 -12.23 12.83
N ALA A 325 31.14 -11.18 12.38
CA ALA A 325 31.99 -11.18 11.19
C ALA A 325 33.12 -12.19 11.32
N GLY A 326 32.87 -13.39 10.80
CA GLY A 326 33.87 -14.43 10.62
C GLY A 326 34.97 -14.02 9.63
N LYS A 327 35.99 -14.88 9.54
CA LYS A 327 37.22 -14.72 8.75
C LYS A 327 37.02 -14.78 7.21
N PHE A 328 35.80 -14.63 6.70
CA PHE A 328 35.47 -14.86 5.29
C PHE A 328 35.58 -13.57 4.43
N ARG A 329 36.21 -13.68 3.26
CA ARG A 329 36.21 -12.63 2.22
C ARG A 329 34.77 -12.33 1.81
N GLY A 330 34.38 -11.05 1.76
CA GLY A 330 33.00 -10.65 1.46
C GLY A 330 32.00 -10.83 2.62
N GLY A 331 32.46 -11.18 3.83
CA GLY A 331 31.58 -11.51 4.96
C GLY A 331 30.58 -10.42 5.35
N VAL A 332 30.88 -9.13 5.11
CA VAL A 332 29.96 -8.01 5.42
C VAL A 332 28.78 -7.97 4.45
N ALA A 333 28.97 -8.40 3.20
CA ALA A 333 27.86 -8.50 2.26
C ALA A 333 26.93 -9.68 2.59
N ILE A 334 27.48 -10.82 3.01
CA ILE A 334 26.71 -11.97 3.51
C ILE A 334 25.88 -11.56 4.74
N GLN A 335 26.48 -10.78 5.66
CA GLN A 335 25.76 -10.22 6.80
C GLN A 335 24.63 -9.31 6.37
N THR A 336 24.83 -8.49 5.34
CA THR A 336 23.79 -7.60 4.83
C THR A 336 22.60 -8.41 4.33
N ILE A 337 22.83 -9.56 3.69
CA ILE A 337 21.78 -10.51 3.28
C ILE A 337 21.09 -11.14 4.49
N ALA A 338 21.85 -11.58 5.49
CA ALA A 338 21.26 -12.18 6.71
C ALA A 338 20.42 -11.17 7.51
N VAL A 339 20.91 -9.93 7.62
CA VAL A 339 20.16 -8.82 8.21
C VAL A 339 18.91 -8.53 7.39
N ALA A 340 19.02 -8.46 6.06
CA ALA A 340 17.87 -8.32 5.16
C ALA A 340 16.82 -9.41 5.37
N VAL A 341 17.20 -10.68 5.48
CA VAL A 341 16.26 -11.78 5.75
C VAL A 341 15.45 -11.54 7.03
N VAL A 342 16.11 -11.10 8.10
CA VAL A 342 15.44 -10.82 9.38
C VAL A 342 14.57 -9.55 9.30
N LEU A 343 15.03 -8.51 8.59
CA LEU A 343 14.26 -7.28 8.38
C LEU A 343 13.03 -7.50 7.49
N ALA A 344 13.18 -8.29 6.43
CA ALA A 344 12.11 -8.73 5.55
C ALA A 344 11.00 -9.41 6.37
N ALA A 345 11.39 -10.29 7.29
CA ALA A 345 10.49 -10.95 8.23
C ALA A 345 9.86 -10.02 9.30
N MET A 346 10.23 -8.74 9.34
CA MET A 346 9.57 -7.72 10.17
C MET A 346 8.62 -6.82 9.39
N SER A 347 9.02 -6.39 8.19
CA SER A 347 8.42 -5.24 7.52
C SER A 347 7.49 -5.57 6.36
N GLY A 348 7.78 -6.62 5.57
CA GLY A 348 6.94 -6.98 4.42
C GLY A 348 6.84 -5.90 3.33
N VAL A 349 7.63 -4.82 3.43
CA VAL A 349 7.58 -3.62 2.56
C VAL A 349 8.93 -3.42 1.88
N MET A 350 8.97 -3.66 0.56
CA MET A 350 10.21 -3.55 -0.24
C MET A 350 10.88 -2.18 -0.15
N GLY A 351 10.11 -1.10 -0.29
CA GLY A 351 10.65 0.25 -0.40
C GLY A 351 11.34 0.72 0.88
N GLY A 352 10.74 0.45 2.03
CA GLY A 352 11.31 0.81 3.34
C GLY A 352 12.63 0.10 3.61
N GLU A 353 12.68 -1.21 3.32
CA GLU A 353 13.88 -2.03 3.53
C GLU A 353 15.06 -1.59 2.65
N ILE A 354 14.83 -1.35 1.36
CA ILE A 354 15.87 -0.86 0.45
C ILE A 354 16.40 0.50 0.90
N VAL A 355 15.53 1.42 1.32
CA VAL A 355 15.93 2.75 1.80
C VAL A 355 16.76 2.63 3.08
N MET A 356 16.31 1.82 4.03
CA MET A 356 17.02 1.65 5.30
C MET A 356 18.38 0.99 5.12
N LEU A 357 18.45 -0.12 4.38
CA LEU A 357 19.74 -0.77 4.05
C LEU A 357 20.62 0.14 3.18
N GLY A 358 20.03 0.96 2.31
CA GLY A 358 20.74 1.98 1.54
C GLY A 358 21.36 3.07 2.41
N LEU A 359 20.70 3.49 3.48
CA LEU A 359 21.21 4.52 4.40
C LEU A 359 22.21 3.95 5.41
N VAL A 360 22.02 2.71 5.86
CA VAL A 360 22.82 2.10 6.94
C VAL A 360 23.97 1.24 6.39
N ALA A 361 23.69 0.35 5.44
CA ALA A 361 24.66 -0.64 4.96
C ALA A 361 25.55 -0.11 3.82
N LEU A 362 25.00 0.65 2.86
CA LEU A 362 25.77 1.11 1.69
C LEU A 362 26.99 1.97 2.06
N PRO A 363 26.90 2.99 2.94
CA PRO A 363 28.05 3.80 3.29
C PRO A 363 29.16 2.98 3.95
N GLN A 364 28.78 1.95 4.73
CA GLN A 364 29.74 1.06 5.37
C GLN A 364 30.43 0.13 4.37
N LEU A 365 29.69 -0.49 3.46
CA LEU A 365 30.27 -1.33 2.40
C LEU A 365 31.28 -0.54 1.56
N LEU A 366 30.94 0.68 1.16
CA LEU A 366 31.83 1.54 0.39
C LEU A 366 33.06 1.99 1.20
N ARG A 367 32.89 2.32 2.49
CA ARG A 367 34.00 2.67 3.38
C ARG A 367 35.00 1.52 3.57
N LEU A 368 34.50 0.29 3.56
CA LEU A 368 35.33 -0.92 3.66
C LEU A 368 36.00 -1.30 2.33
N GLY A 369 35.68 -0.63 1.22
CA GLY A 369 36.28 -0.89 -0.09
C GLY A 369 35.57 -1.97 -0.91
N TYR A 370 34.29 -2.25 -0.64
CA TYR A 370 33.47 -3.10 -1.52
C TYR A 370 33.19 -2.40 -2.85
N ASP A 371 33.11 -3.18 -3.93
CA ASP A 371 32.69 -2.67 -5.24
C ASP A 371 31.29 -2.05 -5.18
N ARG A 372 31.13 -0.90 -5.85
CA ARG A 372 29.89 -0.12 -5.81
C ARG A 372 28.73 -0.87 -6.47
N LYS A 373 28.94 -1.49 -7.64
CA LYS A 373 27.86 -2.20 -8.37
C LYS A 373 27.38 -3.40 -7.58
N MET A 374 28.34 -4.11 -6.99
CA MET A 374 28.09 -5.24 -6.11
C MET A 374 27.27 -4.84 -4.87
N SER A 375 27.68 -3.77 -4.17
CA SER A 375 27.02 -3.29 -2.95
C SER A 375 25.59 -2.82 -3.23
N ILE A 376 25.39 -2.04 -4.30
CA ILE A 376 24.06 -1.59 -4.72
C ILE A 376 23.20 -2.78 -5.15
N GLY A 377 23.77 -3.74 -5.88
CA GLY A 377 23.06 -4.95 -6.31
C GLY A 377 22.50 -5.76 -5.15
N VAL A 378 23.28 -5.99 -4.09
CA VAL A 378 22.82 -6.72 -2.89
C VAL A 378 21.69 -5.97 -2.19
N ILE A 379 21.84 -4.67 -2.00
CA ILE A 379 20.81 -3.85 -1.33
C ILE A 379 19.53 -3.82 -2.16
N CYS A 380 19.60 -3.63 -3.48
CA CYS A 380 18.41 -3.67 -4.33
C CYS A 380 17.76 -5.05 -4.35
N ALA A 381 18.56 -6.12 -4.41
CA ALA A 381 18.04 -7.48 -4.43
C ALA A 381 17.40 -7.86 -3.09
N SER A 382 17.91 -7.35 -1.95
CA SER A 382 17.33 -7.59 -0.63
C SER A 382 15.86 -7.17 -0.51
N GLY A 383 15.44 -6.13 -1.24
CA GLY A 383 14.02 -5.75 -1.31
C GLY A 383 13.10 -6.83 -1.87
N ALA A 384 13.60 -7.74 -2.70
CA ALA A 384 12.82 -8.90 -3.15
C ALA A 384 12.54 -9.89 -2.01
N LEU A 385 13.44 -10.00 -1.02
CA LEU A 385 13.24 -10.82 0.17
C LEU A 385 12.07 -10.29 1.00
N ALA A 386 11.92 -8.96 1.12
CA ALA A 386 10.80 -8.31 1.80
C ALA A 386 9.42 -8.75 1.27
N THR A 387 9.34 -9.08 -0.02
CA THR A 387 8.09 -9.53 -0.64
C THR A 387 7.81 -11.00 -0.42
N LEU A 388 8.85 -11.82 -0.29
CA LEU A 388 8.73 -13.28 -0.21
C LEU A 388 8.72 -13.80 1.21
N ILE A 389 9.58 -13.25 2.08
CA ILE A 389 9.74 -13.69 3.46
C ILE A 389 8.60 -13.08 4.28
N PRO A 390 7.71 -13.90 4.87
CA PRO A 390 6.56 -13.37 5.59
C PRO A 390 6.94 -12.67 6.90
N PRO A 391 6.12 -11.70 7.37
CA PRO A 391 4.80 -11.33 6.85
C PRO A 391 4.90 -10.48 5.58
N SER A 392 4.22 -10.89 4.50
CA SER A 392 4.24 -10.20 3.22
C SER A 392 2.88 -9.58 2.91
N ILE A 393 2.85 -8.24 2.82
CA ILE A 393 1.62 -7.51 2.50
C ILE A 393 1.11 -7.92 1.11
N ILE A 394 2.02 -8.08 0.15
CA ILE A 394 1.68 -8.49 -1.22
C ILE A 394 1.01 -9.86 -1.24
N MET A 395 1.48 -10.81 -0.42
CA MET A 395 0.84 -12.12 -0.29
C MET A 395 -0.52 -12.05 0.39
N ILE A 396 -0.71 -11.17 1.39
CA ILE A 396 -2.05 -10.94 1.98
C ILE A 396 -3.03 -10.49 0.89
N ILE A 397 -2.62 -9.52 0.06
CA ILE A 397 -3.47 -9.00 -1.01
C ILE A 397 -3.72 -10.05 -2.09
N TYR A 398 -2.68 -10.76 -2.51
CA TYR A 398 -2.82 -11.84 -3.48
C TYR A 398 -3.77 -12.93 -2.95
N GLY A 399 -3.63 -13.34 -1.69
CA GLY A 399 -4.52 -14.32 -1.05
C GLY A 399 -5.99 -13.87 -1.02
N LEU A 400 -6.23 -12.59 -0.73
CA LEU A 400 -7.57 -12.00 -0.76
C LEU A 400 -8.16 -11.98 -2.18
N SER A 401 -7.38 -11.63 -3.19
CA SER A 401 -7.84 -11.56 -4.58
C SER A 401 -8.04 -12.95 -5.19
N ALA A 402 -7.13 -13.88 -4.93
CA ALA A 402 -7.17 -15.24 -5.43
C ALA A 402 -8.03 -16.19 -4.59
N GLN A 403 -8.61 -15.72 -3.47
CA GLN A 403 -9.40 -16.51 -2.52
C GLN A 403 -8.65 -17.75 -2.00
N VAL A 404 -7.35 -17.62 -1.76
CA VAL A 404 -6.50 -18.68 -1.19
C VAL A 404 -6.08 -18.32 0.24
N ALA A 405 -5.81 -19.35 1.06
CA ALA A 405 -5.43 -19.15 2.45
C ALA A 405 -4.09 -18.40 2.56
N ILE A 406 -4.10 -17.29 3.30
CA ILE A 406 -2.91 -16.43 3.47
C ILE A 406 -1.81 -17.15 4.26
N GLY A 407 -2.17 -17.99 5.23
CA GLY A 407 -1.21 -18.80 5.99
C GLY A 407 -0.42 -19.76 5.07
N ASP A 408 -1.11 -20.40 4.12
CA ASP A 408 -0.48 -21.30 3.15
C ASP A 408 0.45 -20.52 2.21
N LEU A 409 0.04 -19.33 1.77
CA LEU A 409 0.90 -18.45 0.97
C LEU A 409 2.16 -18.04 1.73
N PHE A 410 2.07 -17.75 3.03
CA PHE A 410 3.24 -17.43 3.84
C PHE A 410 4.18 -18.62 3.94
N MET A 411 3.66 -19.82 4.22
CA MET A 411 4.47 -21.05 4.23
C MET A 411 5.13 -21.32 2.88
N ALA A 412 4.37 -21.16 1.79
CA ALA A 412 4.86 -21.32 0.43
C ALA A 412 5.89 -20.25 0.02
N GLY A 413 5.79 -19.04 0.56
CA GLY A 413 6.67 -17.91 0.30
C GLY A 413 8.02 -17.98 1.02
N ALA A 414 8.06 -18.58 2.21
CA ALA A 414 9.28 -18.71 3.01
C ALA A 414 10.37 -19.51 2.27
N VAL A 415 10.01 -20.60 1.59
CA VAL A 415 10.94 -21.45 0.84
C VAL A 415 11.64 -20.69 -0.29
N PRO A 416 10.96 -20.07 -1.28
CA PRO A 416 11.59 -19.29 -2.33
C PRO A 416 12.32 -18.05 -1.79
N GLY A 417 11.84 -17.43 -0.69
CA GLY A 417 12.55 -16.34 -0.02
C GLY A 417 13.93 -16.78 0.50
N LEU A 418 13.99 -17.91 1.20
CA LEU A 418 15.26 -18.47 1.67
C LEU A 418 16.14 -18.97 0.50
N MET A 419 15.54 -19.55 -0.54
CA MET A 419 16.27 -19.90 -1.76
C MET A 419 16.93 -18.67 -2.39
N LEU A 420 16.21 -17.54 -2.53
CA LEU A 420 16.80 -16.30 -3.02
C LEU A 420 17.92 -15.79 -2.11
N ALA A 421 17.76 -15.85 -0.79
CA ALA A 421 18.82 -15.45 0.15
C ALA A 421 20.09 -16.29 -0.04
N THR A 422 19.95 -17.61 -0.21
CA THR A 422 21.11 -18.50 -0.49
C THR A 422 21.71 -18.26 -1.87
N LEU A 423 20.89 -17.95 -2.88
CA LEU A 423 21.38 -17.59 -4.23
C LEU A 423 22.13 -16.25 -4.20
N MET A 424 21.72 -15.29 -3.37
CA MET A 424 22.48 -14.07 -3.16
C MET A 424 23.83 -14.34 -2.49
N GLU A 425 23.91 -15.35 -1.63
CA GLU A 425 25.16 -15.80 -1.01
C GLU A 425 26.17 -16.38 -2.02
N PHE A 426 25.73 -16.72 -3.24
CA PHE A 426 26.60 -17.04 -4.38
C PHE A 426 27.55 -15.87 -4.74
N MET A 427 27.24 -14.65 -4.29
CA MET A 427 28.20 -13.55 -4.27
C MET A 427 29.56 -13.92 -3.68
N SER A 428 29.59 -14.74 -2.63
CA SER A 428 30.83 -15.19 -1.98
C SER A 428 31.73 -15.91 -2.98
N ILE A 429 31.14 -16.69 -3.90
CA ILE A 429 31.85 -17.36 -4.99
C ILE A 429 32.38 -16.32 -5.98
N ARG A 430 31.55 -15.33 -6.35
CA ARG A 430 31.96 -14.23 -7.24
C ARG A 430 33.14 -13.43 -6.67
N VAL A 431 33.13 -13.13 -5.38
CA VAL A 431 34.20 -12.43 -4.65
C VAL A 431 35.48 -13.27 -4.59
N ASN A 432 35.36 -14.60 -4.48
CA ASN A 432 36.53 -15.48 -4.55
C ASN A 432 37.13 -15.52 -5.97
N ILE A 433 36.31 -15.43 -7.02
CA ILE A 433 36.77 -15.40 -8.43
C ILE A 433 37.41 -14.05 -8.78
N ASN A 434 36.85 -12.94 -8.30
CA ASN A 434 37.42 -11.61 -8.48
C ASN A 434 37.67 -10.93 -7.12
N PRO A 435 38.86 -11.16 -6.53
CA PRO A 435 39.22 -10.65 -5.21
C PRO A 435 39.25 -9.12 -5.10
N ALA A 436 39.24 -8.38 -6.22
CA ALA A 436 39.22 -6.92 -6.20
C ALA A 436 37.84 -6.35 -5.80
N MET A 437 36.78 -7.18 -5.77
CA MET A 437 35.42 -6.70 -5.50
C MET A 437 35.08 -6.56 -4.01
N ALA A 438 35.83 -7.22 -3.12
CA ALA A 438 35.60 -7.11 -1.68
C ALA A 438 36.89 -7.31 -0.89
N PRO A 439 37.07 -6.56 0.21
CA PRO A 439 38.20 -6.72 1.12
C PRO A 439 38.20 -8.07 1.83
N THR A 440 39.39 -8.49 2.26
CA THR A 440 39.58 -9.62 3.18
C THR A 440 39.05 -9.33 4.57
N ALA A 441 38.71 -10.39 5.31
CA ALA A 441 38.30 -10.26 6.70
C ALA A 441 39.38 -9.62 7.60
N GLU A 442 40.68 -9.79 7.27
CA GLU A 442 41.78 -9.12 7.97
C GLU A 442 41.84 -7.62 7.69
N GLU A 443 41.59 -7.19 6.45
CA GLU A 443 41.51 -5.77 6.07
C GLU A 443 40.30 -5.10 6.74
N VAL A 444 39.16 -5.79 6.80
CA VAL A 444 37.96 -5.32 7.51
C VAL A 444 38.22 -5.23 9.01
N ALA A 445 38.90 -6.21 9.61
CA ALA A 445 39.25 -6.20 11.04
C ALA A 445 40.22 -5.07 11.38
N LYS A 446 41.23 -4.80 10.53
CA LYS A 446 42.16 -3.67 10.67
C LYS A 446 41.45 -2.32 10.49
N ALA A 447 40.56 -2.20 9.51
CA ALA A 447 39.79 -0.98 9.25
C ALA A 447 38.76 -0.67 10.36
N ARG A 448 38.26 -1.69 11.06
CA ARG A 448 37.29 -1.52 12.15
C ARG A 448 37.91 -0.93 13.42
N GLY A 449 39.19 -1.18 13.73
CA GLY A 449 39.99 -0.48 14.76
C GLY A 449 39.48 -0.47 16.21
N LYS A 450 38.25 -0.93 16.46
CA LYS A 450 37.56 -1.00 17.76
C LYS A 450 36.64 -2.22 17.74
N GLU A 451 36.65 -2.99 18.82
CA GLU A 451 35.57 -3.91 19.14
C GLU A 451 34.27 -3.09 19.23
N MET A 452 33.36 -3.25 18.27
CA MET A 452 31.97 -2.81 18.46
C MET A 452 31.38 -3.66 19.58
N LYS A 453 31.60 -3.27 20.84
CA LYS A 453 30.88 -3.88 21.95
C LYS A 453 29.45 -3.38 21.88
N MET A 454 28.56 -4.26 21.43
CA MET A 454 27.13 -4.05 21.60
C MET A 454 26.85 -3.88 23.09
N SER A 455 26.11 -2.83 23.46
CA SER A 455 25.54 -2.77 24.80
C SER A 455 24.62 -3.97 25.01
N LYS A 456 24.67 -4.59 26.21
CA LYS A 456 23.79 -5.73 26.56
C LYS A 456 22.33 -5.42 26.24
N THR A 457 21.88 -4.19 26.45
CA THR A 457 20.52 -3.72 26.15
C THR A 457 20.16 -3.83 24.68
N LYS A 458 21.06 -3.41 23.77
CA LYS A 458 20.84 -3.53 22.32
C LYS A 458 20.76 -5.00 21.91
N PHE A 459 21.65 -5.83 22.45
CA PHE A 459 21.69 -7.26 22.12
C PHE A 459 20.40 -7.97 22.53
N TYR A 460 19.93 -7.71 23.77
CA TYR A 460 18.64 -8.23 24.23
C TYR A 460 17.47 -7.72 23.38
N ALA A 461 17.47 -6.46 22.96
CA ALA A 461 16.41 -5.91 22.11
C ALA A 461 16.36 -6.63 20.74
N VAL A 462 17.51 -6.87 20.11
CA VAL A 462 17.59 -7.62 18.84
C VAL A 462 17.10 -9.05 19.00
N MET A 463 17.56 -9.76 20.04
CA MET A 463 17.11 -11.13 20.33
C MET A 463 15.61 -11.18 20.60
N LEU A 464 15.06 -10.20 21.32
CA LEU A 464 13.63 -10.12 21.60
C LEU A 464 12.82 -9.83 20.33
N SER A 465 13.31 -8.99 19.43
CA SER A 465 12.67 -8.76 18.12
C SER A 465 12.63 -10.04 17.28
N ILE A 466 13.74 -10.78 17.23
CA ILE A 466 13.78 -12.08 16.53
C ILE A 466 12.81 -13.06 17.18
N PHE A 467 12.79 -13.14 18.51
CA PHE A 467 11.84 -13.97 19.25
C PHE A 467 10.38 -13.57 18.96
N LEU A 468 10.08 -12.28 18.88
CA LEU A 468 8.75 -11.77 18.53
C LEU A 468 8.34 -12.24 17.14
N ILE A 469 9.22 -12.13 16.14
CA ILE A 469 8.95 -12.62 14.77
C ILE A 469 8.68 -14.13 14.81
N PHE A 470 9.50 -14.91 15.52
CA PHE A 470 9.29 -16.35 15.67
C PHE A 470 7.95 -16.68 16.34
N CYS A 471 7.53 -15.91 17.33
CA CYS A 471 6.23 -16.10 17.98
C CYS A 471 5.08 -15.79 17.02
N VAL A 472 5.14 -14.66 16.33
CA VAL A 472 4.12 -14.22 15.37
C VAL A 472 4.01 -15.22 14.22
N MET A 473 5.13 -15.50 13.53
CA MET A 473 5.15 -16.42 12.40
C MET A 473 4.85 -17.87 12.82
N GLY A 474 5.42 -18.31 13.94
CA GLY A 474 5.17 -19.64 14.50
C GLY A 474 3.70 -19.85 14.85
N SER A 475 3.02 -18.83 15.37
CA SER A 475 1.58 -18.93 15.70
C SER A 475 0.69 -19.06 14.45
N ILE A 476 1.07 -18.40 13.34
CA ILE A 476 0.37 -18.51 12.05
C ILE A 476 0.60 -19.90 11.45
N TYR A 477 1.85 -20.35 11.42
CA TYR A 477 2.25 -21.63 10.81
C TYR A 477 1.75 -22.85 11.56
N ALA A 478 1.68 -22.76 12.88
CA ALA A 478 1.08 -23.79 13.71
C ALA A 478 -0.46 -23.79 13.63
N GLY A 479 -1.08 -22.84 12.91
CA GLY A 479 -2.53 -22.69 12.84
C GLY A 479 -3.17 -22.30 14.17
N ILE A 480 -2.37 -21.79 15.12
CA ILE A 480 -2.84 -21.41 16.45
C ILE A 480 -3.61 -20.11 16.37
N ALA A 481 -3.09 -19.12 15.65
CA ALA A 481 -3.67 -17.79 15.53
C ALA A 481 -3.93 -17.41 14.07
N SER A 482 -4.97 -16.61 13.83
CA SER A 482 -5.19 -16.02 12.50
C SER A 482 -4.13 -14.96 12.18
N VAL A 483 -3.97 -14.63 10.90
CA VAL A 483 -3.00 -13.61 10.44
C VAL A 483 -3.24 -12.25 11.10
N THR A 484 -4.50 -11.86 11.28
CA THR A 484 -4.88 -10.60 11.93
C THR A 484 -4.60 -10.61 13.44
N GLU A 485 -4.91 -11.71 14.12
CA GLU A 485 -4.62 -11.90 15.55
C GLU A 485 -3.12 -11.85 15.81
N ALA A 486 -2.33 -12.55 15.01
CA ALA A 486 -0.88 -12.57 15.09
C ALA A 486 -0.27 -11.17 14.85
N ALA A 487 -0.81 -10.40 13.90
CA ALA A 487 -0.39 -9.02 13.65
C ALA A 487 -0.66 -8.10 14.84
N ALA A 488 -1.82 -8.22 15.49
CA ALA A 488 -2.15 -7.43 16.67
C ALA A 488 -1.23 -7.73 17.87
N VAL A 489 -0.97 -9.02 18.13
CA VAL A 489 0.01 -9.44 19.15
C VAL A 489 1.41 -8.95 18.78
N GLY A 490 1.75 -8.94 17.49
CA GLY A 490 2.98 -8.37 16.96
C GLY A 490 3.16 -6.88 17.29
N VAL A 491 2.12 -6.06 17.10
CA VAL A 491 2.14 -4.63 17.48
C VAL A 491 2.36 -4.46 18.98
N LEU A 492 1.59 -5.17 19.81
CA LEU A 492 1.72 -5.11 21.27
C LEU A 492 3.12 -5.56 21.73
N GLY A 493 3.64 -6.63 21.13
CA GLY A 493 5.00 -7.12 21.39
C GLY A 493 6.07 -6.11 20.95
N ALA A 494 5.91 -5.46 19.79
CA ALA A 494 6.84 -4.43 19.32
C ALA A 494 6.87 -3.21 20.25
N MET A 495 5.73 -2.85 20.84
CA MET A 495 5.68 -1.81 21.89
C MET A 495 6.49 -2.21 23.13
N VAL A 496 6.38 -3.48 23.56
CA VAL A 496 7.18 -4.02 24.67
C VAL A 496 8.68 -4.01 24.35
N VAL A 497 9.06 -4.44 23.14
CA VAL A 497 10.46 -4.41 22.67
C VAL A 497 11.00 -2.97 22.70
N ALA A 498 10.24 -2.01 22.16
CA ALA A 498 10.62 -0.60 22.16
C ALA A 498 10.76 -0.03 23.59
N ALA A 499 9.90 -0.46 24.52
CA ALA A 499 9.94 -0.06 25.92
C ALA A 499 11.19 -0.61 26.62
N LEU A 500 11.51 -1.90 26.42
CA LEU A 500 12.71 -2.53 26.98
C LEU A 500 14.02 -1.94 26.41
N ARG A 501 13.97 -1.40 25.19
CA ARG A 501 15.08 -0.64 24.60
C ARG A 501 15.24 0.77 25.19
N ASN A 502 14.33 1.23 26.04
CA ASN A 502 14.24 2.63 26.51
C ASN A 502 14.10 3.65 25.37
N SER A 503 13.60 3.23 24.20
CA SER A 503 13.33 4.13 23.07
C SER A 503 11.84 4.43 22.92
N PHE A 504 10.97 3.77 23.69
CA PHE A 504 9.54 4.02 23.65
C PHE A 504 9.23 5.44 24.11
N SER A 505 8.65 6.22 23.21
CA SER A 505 8.12 7.55 23.49
C SER A 505 6.83 7.75 22.72
N TRP A 506 5.97 8.63 23.22
CA TRP A 506 4.77 9.02 22.48
C TRP A 506 5.11 9.61 21.10
N HIS A 507 6.25 10.29 21.00
CA HIS A 507 6.77 10.80 19.74
C HIS A 507 7.11 9.69 18.75
N LEU A 508 7.80 8.63 19.20
CA LEU A 508 8.06 7.44 18.37
C LEU A 508 6.75 6.80 17.90
N MET A 509 5.76 6.68 18.78
CA MET A 509 4.46 6.11 18.42
C MET A 509 3.74 6.94 17.35
N GLN A 510 3.68 8.26 17.52
CA GLN A 510 3.08 9.16 16.52
C GLN A 510 3.80 9.06 15.17
N GLN A 511 5.13 8.98 15.18
CA GLN A 511 5.91 8.80 13.97
C GLN A 511 5.64 7.44 13.30
N ALA A 512 5.53 6.36 14.08
CA ALA A 512 5.22 5.02 13.59
C ALA A 512 3.82 4.96 12.97
N LEU A 513 2.83 5.57 13.63
CA LEU A 513 1.46 5.68 13.14
C LEU A 513 1.38 6.51 11.85
N ALA A 514 2.10 7.65 11.78
CA ALA A 514 2.16 8.47 10.57
C ALA A 514 2.82 7.72 9.39
N GLY A 515 3.91 6.99 9.66
CA GLY A 515 4.57 6.12 8.67
C GLY A 515 3.64 5.02 8.17
N THR A 516 2.95 4.36 9.11
CA THR A 516 1.97 3.32 8.82
C THR A 516 0.84 3.85 7.96
N MET A 517 0.26 5.00 8.33
CA MET A 517 -0.83 5.63 7.61
C MET A 517 -0.43 5.97 6.17
N SER A 518 0.79 6.47 5.98
CA SER A 518 1.33 6.76 4.64
C SER A 518 1.47 5.51 3.78
N THR A 519 1.96 4.40 4.34
CA THR A 519 2.20 3.16 3.58
C THR A 519 0.88 2.44 3.28
N VAL A 520 0.07 2.21 4.32
CA VAL A 520 -1.21 1.48 4.22
C VAL A 520 -2.19 2.25 3.35
N GLY A 521 -2.25 3.57 3.52
CA GLY A 521 -3.15 4.43 2.75
C GLY A 521 -2.97 4.26 1.24
N THR A 522 -1.73 4.30 0.77
CA THR A 522 -1.41 4.07 -0.65
C THR A 522 -1.77 2.68 -1.12
N ILE A 523 -1.53 1.67 -0.28
CA ILE A 523 -1.81 0.27 -0.57
C ILE A 523 -3.33 0.05 -0.71
N ILE A 524 -4.15 0.57 0.20
CA ILE A 524 -5.60 0.35 0.17
C ILE A 524 -6.25 0.94 -1.09
N TRP A 525 -5.88 2.16 -1.49
CA TRP A 525 -6.39 2.76 -2.73
C TRP A 525 -5.90 2.04 -3.99
N LEU A 526 -4.70 1.47 -3.95
CA LEU A 526 -4.20 0.59 -5.01
C LEU A 526 -5.06 -0.67 -5.13
N ILE A 527 -5.32 -1.34 -4.00
CA ILE A 527 -6.10 -2.59 -3.98
C ILE A 527 -7.55 -2.33 -4.37
N LEU A 528 -8.13 -1.21 -3.94
CA LEU A 528 -9.50 -0.84 -4.29
C LEU A 528 -9.68 -0.78 -5.81
N GLY A 529 -8.79 -0.10 -6.52
CA GLY A 529 -8.79 -0.07 -8.00
C GLY A 529 -8.57 -1.45 -8.61
N ALA A 530 -7.63 -2.23 -8.07
CA ALA A 530 -7.31 -3.57 -8.56
C ALA A 530 -8.46 -4.58 -8.38
N VAL A 531 -9.12 -4.57 -7.21
CA VAL A 531 -10.25 -5.47 -6.91
C VAL A 531 -11.48 -5.10 -7.71
N ALA A 532 -11.75 -3.80 -7.88
CA ALA A 532 -12.77 -3.34 -8.80
C ALA A 532 -12.53 -3.88 -10.21
N PHE A 533 -11.29 -3.73 -10.72
CA PHE A 533 -10.89 -4.22 -12.02
C PHE A 533 -11.02 -5.75 -12.17
N VAL A 534 -10.44 -6.52 -11.23
CA VAL A 534 -10.49 -7.99 -11.26
C VAL A 534 -11.94 -8.48 -11.20
N GLY A 535 -12.80 -7.85 -10.40
CA GLY A 535 -14.20 -8.21 -10.32
C GLY A 535 -14.93 -7.99 -11.66
N ILE A 536 -14.72 -6.85 -12.33
CA ILE A 536 -15.29 -6.58 -13.65
C ILE A 536 -14.73 -7.55 -14.72
N TYR A 537 -13.41 -7.76 -14.73
CA TYR A 537 -12.77 -8.64 -15.70
C TYR A 537 -13.23 -10.09 -15.57
N ASN A 538 -13.42 -10.57 -14.33
CA ASN A 538 -13.98 -11.90 -14.07
C ASN A 538 -15.44 -12.00 -14.53
N LEU A 539 -16.26 -10.97 -14.29
CA LEU A 539 -17.67 -10.96 -14.71
C LEU A 539 -17.85 -10.98 -16.24
N ILE A 540 -16.91 -10.39 -16.98
CA ILE A 540 -16.93 -10.40 -18.45
C ILE A 540 -16.47 -11.76 -19.02
N GLY A 541 -15.90 -12.65 -18.18
CA GLY A 541 -15.38 -13.96 -18.60
C GLY A 541 -13.87 -14.00 -18.81
N GLY A 542 -13.14 -12.95 -18.41
CA GLY A 542 -11.69 -12.83 -18.64
C GLY A 542 -10.88 -13.93 -17.94
N ALA A 543 -11.34 -14.40 -16.78
CA ALA A 543 -10.70 -15.53 -16.08
C ALA A 543 -10.80 -16.83 -16.89
N ASP A 544 -11.96 -17.12 -17.48
CA ASP A 544 -12.17 -18.30 -18.31
C ASP A 544 -11.37 -18.21 -19.62
N PHE A 545 -11.29 -17.01 -20.20
CA PHE A 545 -10.41 -16.75 -21.33
C PHE A 545 -8.95 -17.05 -20.99
N MET A 546 -8.41 -16.49 -19.91
CA MET A 546 -7.03 -16.76 -19.48
C MET A 546 -6.80 -18.25 -19.19
N ARG A 547 -7.77 -18.92 -18.56
CA ARG A 547 -7.71 -20.37 -18.31
C ARG A 547 -7.66 -21.16 -19.62
N SER A 548 -8.48 -20.79 -20.59
CA SER A 548 -8.53 -21.44 -21.90
C SER A 548 -7.21 -21.27 -22.66
N LEU A 549 -6.61 -20.08 -22.61
CA LEU A 549 -5.28 -19.80 -23.19
C LEU A 549 -4.23 -20.74 -22.59
N PHE A 550 -4.13 -20.81 -21.26
CA PHE A 550 -3.12 -21.66 -20.61
C PHE A 550 -3.37 -23.16 -20.86
N SER A 551 -4.63 -23.62 -20.81
CA SER A 551 -4.95 -25.01 -21.11
C SER A 551 -4.74 -25.37 -22.59
N GLY A 552 -4.87 -24.39 -23.49
CA GLY A 552 -4.72 -24.55 -24.93
C GLY A 552 -3.26 -24.65 -25.38
N LEU A 553 -2.30 -24.25 -24.55
CA LEU A 553 -0.87 -24.34 -24.88
C LEU A 553 -0.35 -25.78 -24.96
N GLY A 554 -1.07 -26.76 -24.38
CA GLY A 554 -0.64 -28.16 -24.33
C GLY A 554 0.67 -28.37 -23.53
N LEU A 555 1.09 -27.38 -22.75
CA LEU A 555 2.33 -27.41 -21.98
C LEU A 555 2.11 -28.04 -20.60
N PRO A 556 3.10 -28.79 -20.06
CA PRO A 556 3.13 -29.17 -18.66
C PRO A 556 3.11 -27.93 -17.75
N ALA A 557 2.69 -28.07 -16.49
CA ALA A 557 2.59 -26.95 -15.54
C ALA A 557 3.90 -26.11 -15.43
N LEU A 558 5.06 -26.76 -15.40
CA LEU A 558 6.36 -26.07 -15.43
C LEU A 558 6.61 -25.33 -16.74
N GLY A 559 6.18 -25.89 -17.87
CA GLY A 559 6.26 -25.24 -19.17
C GLY A 559 5.37 -23.99 -19.24
N ILE A 560 4.21 -24.00 -18.59
CA ILE A 560 3.34 -22.82 -18.46
C ILE A 560 3.98 -21.75 -17.59
N VAL A 561 4.68 -22.11 -16.50
CA VAL A 561 5.35 -21.12 -15.62
C VAL A 561 6.55 -20.44 -16.32
N PHE A 562 7.19 -21.13 -17.27
CA PHE A 562 8.33 -20.60 -18.01
C PHE A 562 7.96 -19.67 -19.17
N VAL A 563 6.74 -19.77 -19.69
CA VAL A 563 6.20 -18.97 -20.81
C VAL A 563 5.43 -17.78 -20.28
#